data_AF-A0A3B0PUA6-F1
#
_entry.id   AF-A0A3B0PUA6-F1
#
_cell.length_a   1.000
_cell.length_b   1.000
_cell.length_c   1.000
_cell.angle_alpha   90.00
_cell.angle_beta   90.00
_cell.angle_gamma   90.00
#
_symmetry.space_group_name_H-M   'P 1'
#
loop_
_entity.id
_entity.type
_entity.pdbx_description
1 polymer ?
#
loop_
_entity_poly.entity_id
_entity_poly.type
_entity_poly.pdbx_seq_one_letter_code
_entity_poly.pdbx_strand_id
1 'polypeptide(L)'
;MILTRLKNLISQYDSSKMNLYKKFIANANAMNLPPDKFVRVFKEIIKDVFPVMITKIDENLSQYNKNDFDYVLIDEASQIQAERGIPALYLGKIKILSGDDMQMQPYTPFVARKINETVLGSIRSLLHYAISLGIYKVFLNKNYRSKW
;
A
#
# COMPACT_ATOMS: atom_id res chain seq x y z
N MET A 1 -23.99 8.82 -5.70
CA MET A 1 -22.85 8.39 -6.53
C MET A 1 -22.19 7.10 -6.00
N ILE A 2 -21.61 7.09 -4.78
CA ILE A 2 -20.99 5.89 -4.18
C ILE A 2 -22.00 4.78 -3.85
N LEU A 3 -23.11 5.12 -3.18
CA LEU A 3 -24.16 4.14 -2.85
C LEU A 3 -24.76 3.49 -4.09
N THR A 4 -24.94 4.25 -5.17
CA THR A 4 -25.41 3.76 -6.46
C THR A 4 -24.43 2.76 -7.07
N ARG A 5 -23.12 3.08 -7.05
CA ARG A 5 -22.06 2.17 -7.48
C ARG A 5 -22.10 0.86 -6.71
N LEU A 6 -22.21 0.93 -5.38
CA LEU A 6 -22.26 -0.26 -4.52
C LEU A 6 -23.49 -1.11 -4.79
N LYS A 7 -24.67 -0.50 -4.95
CA LYS A 7 -25.91 -1.22 -5.31
C LYS A 7 -25.76 -1.96 -6.65
N ASN A 8 -25.23 -1.29 -7.67
CA ASN A 8 -25.00 -1.91 -8.98
C ASN A 8 -24.00 -3.06 -8.88
N LEU A 9 -22.92 -2.88 -8.12
CA LEU A 9 -21.91 -3.90 -7.94
C LEU A 9 -22.47 -5.14 -7.20
N ILE A 10 -23.21 -4.94 -6.11
CA ILE A 10 -23.84 -6.04 -5.35
C ILE A 10 -24.90 -6.75 -6.20
N SER A 11 -25.62 -6.03 -7.08
CA SER A 11 -26.63 -6.63 -7.96
C SER A 11 -26.04 -7.60 -8.99
N GLN A 12 -24.73 -7.51 -9.27
CA GLN A 12 -24.01 -8.37 -10.21
C GLN A 12 -23.38 -9.60 -9.54
N TYR A 13 -23.56 -9.78 -8.22
CA TYR A 13 -23.00 -10.93 -7.53
C TYR A 13 -23.70 -12.22 -7.90
N ASP A 14 -22.91 -13.27 -8.11
CA ASP A 14 -23.43 -14.63 -8.20
C ASP A 14 -23.93 -15.14 -6.83
N SER A 15 -24.60 -16.29 -6.83
CA SER A 15 -25.16 -16.91 -5.62
C SER A 15 -24.11 -17.18 -4.54
N SER A 16 -22.88 -17.51 -4.93
CA SER A 16 -21.79 -17.85 -4.00
C SER A 16 -21.24 -16.59 -3.31
N LYS A 17 -20.92 -15.57 -4.10
CA LYS A 17 -20.42 -14.28 -3.65
C LYS A 17 -21.46 -13.52 -2.84
N MET A 18 -22.74 -13.63 -3.21
CA MET A 18 -23.84 -13.08 -2.42
C MET A 18 -23.96 -13.76 -1.05
N ASN A 19 -23.73 -15.07 -0.96
CA ASN A 19 -23.66 -15.77 0.33
C ASN A 19 -22.46 -15.32 1.16
N LEU A 20 -21.30 -15.09 0.53
CA LEU A 20 -20.12 -14.53 1.19
C LEU A 20 -20.39 -13.12 1.73
N TYR A 21 -21.06 -12.27 0.94
CA TYR A 21 -21.48 -10.92 1.34
C TYR A 21 -22.44 -10.95 2.55
N LYS A 22 -23.43 -11.85 2.56
CA LYS A 22 -24.32 -12.02 3.73
C LYS A 22 -23.54 -12.43 4.98
N LYS A 23 -22.60 -13.37 4.85
CA LYS A 23 -21.71 -13.76 5.95
C LYS A 23 -20.83 -12.61 6.42
N PHE A 24 -20.32 -11.78 5.50
CA PHE A 24 -19.53 -10.59 5.81
C PHE A 24 -20.33 -9.63 6.70
N ILE A 25 -21.56 -9.26 6.30
CA ILE A 25 -22.43 -8.37 7.08
C ILE A 25 -22.76 -8.97 8.45
N ALA A 26 -23.10 -10.26 8.52
CA ALA A 26 -23.41 -10.92 9.78
C ALA A 26 -22.21 -10.90 10.76
N ASN A 27 -21.01 -11.19 10.27
CA ASN A 27 -19.80 -11.20 11.10
C ASN A 27 -19.33 -9.78 11.46
N ALA A 28 -19.53 -8.80 10.57
CA ALA A 28 -19.21 -7.40 10.84
C ALA A 28 -20.10 -6.84 11.96
N ASN A 29 -21.40 -7.13 11.93
CA ASN A 29 -22.34 -6.69 12.96
C ASN A 29 -22.12 -7.41 14.30
N ALA A 30 -21.80 -8.71 14.26
CA ALA A 30 -21.58 -9.47 15.47
C ALA A 30 -20.22 -9.17 16.14
N MET A 31 -19.21 -8.70 15.36
CA MET A 31 -17.83 -8.47 15.83
C MET A 31 -17.15 -9.72 16.42
N ASN A 32 -17.46 -10.89 15.86
CA ASN A 32 -17.04 -12.18 16.40
C ASN A 32 -15.69 -12.71 15.87
N LEU A 33 -15.04 -12.00 14.96
CA LEU A 33 -13.79 -12.42 14.34
C LEU A 33 -12.68 -11.40 14.64
N PRO A 34 -11.45 -11.86 14.91
CA PRO A 34 -10.32 -10.95 15.02
C PRO A 34 -10.05 -10.29 13.66
N PRO A 35 -9.53 -9.04 13.65
CA PRO A 35 -9.40 -8.25 12.42
C PRO A 35 -8.61 -8.94 11.29
N ASP A 36 -7.51 -9.62 11.61
CA ASP A 36 -6.69 -10.33 10.63
C ASP A 36 -7.46 -11.45 9.91
N LYS A 37 -8.25 -12.22 10.67
CA LYS A 37 -9.05 -13.33 10.15
C LYS A 37 -10.21 -12.79 9.34
N PHE A 38 -10.82 -11.69 9.79
CA PHE A 38 -11.89 -11.04 9.08
C PHE A 38 -11.44 -10.55 7.70
N VAL A 39 -10.31 -9.84 7.62
CA VAL A 39 -9.76 -9.34 6.35
C VAL A 39 -9.39 -10.49 5.43
N ARG A 40 -8.77 -11.56 5.96
CA ARG A 40 -8.38 -12.73 5.19
C ARG A 40 -9.59 -13.47 4.59
N VAL A 41 -10.63 -13.72 5.39
CA VAL A 41 -11.83 -14.47 4.95
C VAL A 41 -12.68 -13.67 3.97
N PHE A 42 -12.81 -12.36 4.19
CA PHE A 42 -13.69 -11.51 3.38
C PHE A 42 -12.94 -10.60 2.41
N LYS A 43 -11.68 -10.94 2.09
CA LYS A 43 -10.79 -10.17 1.21
C LYS A 43 -11.48 -9.71 -0.08
N GLU A 44 -12.18 -10.62 -0.75
CA GLU A 44 -12.87 -10.33 -2.01
C GLU A 44 -13.96 -9.27 -1.85
N ILE A 45 -14.80 -9.42 -0.82
CA ILE A 45 -15.87 -8.45 -0.52
C ILE A 45 -15.29 -7.09 -0.11
N ILE A 46 -14.22 -7.10 0.69
CA ILE A 46 -13.53 -5.88 1.12
C ILE A 46 -12.99 -5.11 -0.08
N LYS A 47 -12.34 -5.78 -1.04
CA LYS A 47 -11.81 -5.11 -2.25
C LYS A 47 -12.91 -4.44 -3.08
N ASP A 48 -14.09 -5.04 -3.13
CA ASP A 48 -15.23 -4.51 -3.89
C ASP A 48 -15.87 -3.28 -3.20
N VAL A 49 -16.11 -3.41 -1.89
CA VAL A 49 -16.82 -2.41 -1.10
C VAL A 49 -15.90 -1.24 -0.73
N PHE A 50 -14.66 -1.54 -0.35
CA PHE A 50 -13.62 -0.60 0.05
C PHE A 50 -12.46 -0.64 -0.96
N PRO A 51 -12.57 0.09 -2.09
CA PRO A 51 -11.58 0.03 -3.15
C PRO A 51 -10.23 0.67 -2.79
N VAL A 52 -10.14 1.36 -1.65
CA VAL A 52 -8.92 1.98 -1.15
C VAL A 52 -8.57 1.35 0.20
N MET A 53 -7.33 0.88 0.32
CA MET A 53 -6.77 0.34 1.55
C MET A 53 -5.61 1.22 2.00
N ILE A 54 -5.62 1.59 3.28
CA ILE A 54 -4.56 2.37 3.91
C ILE A 54 -3.90 1.49 4.96
N THR A 55 -2.58 1.36 4.90
CA THR A 55 -1.79 0.51 5.79
C THR A 55 -0.41 1.10 6.01
N LYS A 56 0.27 0.66 7.07
CA LYS A 56 1.70 0.93 7.24
C LYS A 56 2.50 -0.08 6.42
N ILE A 57 3.74 0.30 6.08
CA ILE A 57 4.64 -0.53 5.26
C ILE A 57 5.04 -1.84 5.98
N ASP A 58 5.12 -1.82 7.31
CA ASP A 58 5.55 -2.95 8.14
C ASP A 58 4.41 -3.95 8.46
N GLU A 59 3.20 -3.69 7.98
CA GLU A 59 2.06 -4.59 8.19
C GLU A 59 2.18 -5.85 7.33
N ASN A 60 1.58 -6.95 7.80
CA ASN A 60 1.63 -8.21 7.07
C ASN A 60 0.70 -8.18 5.84
N LEU A 61 1.28 -7.96 4.65
CA LEU A 61 0.57 -7.95 3.37
C LEU A 61 0.63 -9.28 2.62
N SER A 62 1.13 -10.37 3.24
CA SER A 62 1.30 -11.68 2.60
C SER A 62 0.01 -12.31 2.07
N GLN A 63 -1.14 -11.88 2.56
CA GLN A 63 -2.45 -12.31 2.07
C GLN A 63 -2.78 -11.79 0.67
N TYR A 64 -2.02 -10.82 0.15
CA TYR A 64 -2.17 -10.24 -1.17
C TYR A 64 -1.14 -10.82 -2.14
N ASN A 65 -1.57 -11.01 -3.38
CA ASN A 65 -0.73 -11.49 -4.45
C ASN A 65 -0.18 -10.34 -5.29
N LYS A 66 0.77 -10.66 -6.16
CA LYS A 66 1.28 -9.74 -7.18
C LYS A 66 0.13 -9.12 -7.95
N ASN A 67 0.18 -7.79 -8.14
CA ASN A 67 -0.80 -7.05 -8.93
C ASN A 67 -2.26 -7.18 -8.44
N ASP A 68 -2.47 -7.52 -7.16
CA ASP A 68 -3.81 -7.49 -6.55
C ASP A 68 -4.41 -6.09 -6.52
N PHE A 69 -3.58 -5.05 -6.60
CA PHE A 69 -3.99 -3.64 -6.65
C PHE A 69 -3.60 -3.03 -7.99
N ASP A 70 -4.49 -2.21 -8.55
CA ASP A 70 -4.18 -1.45 -9.76
C ASP A 70 -3.15 -0.35 -9.48
N TYR A 71 -3.22 0.25 -8.29
CA TYR A 71 -2.32 1.30 -7.83
C TYR A 71 -1.79 0.98 -6.43
N VAL A 72 -0.49 1.20 -6.23
CA VAL A 72 0.13 1.29 -4.91
C VAL A 72 0.77 2.66 -4.79
N LEU A 73 0.36 3.38 -3.74
CA LEU A 73 0.89 4.70 -3.40
C LEU A 73 1.67 4.56 -2.10
N ILE A 74 2.92 5.02 -2.11
CA ILE A 74 3.73 5.12 -0.91
C ILE A 74 4.04 6.59 -0.70
N ASP A 75 3.48 7.14 0.38
CA ASP A 75 3.81 8.48 0.85
C ASP A 75 5.05 8.47 1.73
N GLU A 76 5.77 9.59 1.79
CA GLU A 76 7.02 9.73 2.54
C GLU A 76 8.06 8.63 2.20
N ALA A 77 8.15 8.25 0.91
CA ALA A 77 9.03 7.18 0.43
C ALA A 77 10.54 7.47 0.67
N SER A 78 10.91 8.72 0.92
CA SER A 78 12.27 9.09 1.35
C SER A 78 12.60 8.59 2.76
N GLN A 79 11.60 8.34 3.60
CA GLN A 79 11.74 7.85 4.98
C GLN A 79 11.66 6.32 5.08
N ILE A 80 11.45 5.61 3.97
CA ILE A 80 11.28 4.15 3.94
C ILE A 80 12.53 3.48 3.40
N GLN A 81 13.02 2.45 4.11
CA GLN A 81 14.09 1.57 3.64
C GLN A 81 13.63 0.78 2.41
N ALA A 82 14.47 0.66 1.38
CA ALA A 82 14.09 0.04 0.12
C ALA A 82 13.59 -1.40 0.31
N GLU A 83 14.25 -2.16 1.18
CA GLU A 83 13.93 -3.56 1.50
C GLU A 83 12.53 -3.71 2.09
N ARG A 84 12.04 -2.71 2.82
CA ARG A 84 10.70 -2.69 3.41
C ARG A 84 9.63 -2.24 2.43
N GLY A 85 9.97 -1.32 1.53
CA GLY A 85 9.02 -0.76 0.56
C GLY A 85 8.78 -1.66 -0.66
N ILE A 86 9.77 -2.42 -1.10
CA ILE A 86 9.68 -3.29 -2.30
C ILE A 86 8.52 -4.29 -2.22
N PRO A 87 8.28 -5.00 -1.09
CA PRO A 87 7.14 -5.90 -0.96
C PRO A 87 5.79 -5.22 -1.22
N ALA A 88 5.59 -3.99 -0.73
CA ALA A 88 4.35 -3.25 -0.97
C ALA A 88 4.21 -2.88 -2.47
N LEU A 89 5.29 -2.45 -3.12
CA LEU A 89 5.31 -2.14 -4.55
C LEU A 89 5.01 -3.35 -5.44
N TYR A 90 5.36 -4.55 -5.00
CA TYR A 90 5.10 -5.81 -5.72
C TYR A 90 3.60 -6.12 -5.86
N LEU A 91 2.77 -5.61 -4.95
CA LEU A 91 1.32 -5.82 -4.95
C LEU A 91 0.58 -4.96 -5.98
N GLY A 92 1.23 -3.91 -6.50
CA GLY A 92 0.63 -2.93 -7.41
C GLY A 92 1.02 -3.12 -8.87
N LYS A 93 0.07 -2.93 -9.78
CA LYS A 93 0.38 -2.79 -11.22
C LYS A 93 1.12 -1.48 -11.47
N ILE A 94 0.52 -0.36 -11.07
CA ILE A 94 1.08 0.99 -11.13
C ILE A 94 1.61 1.38 -9.75
N LYS A 95 2.82 1.95 -9.70
CA LYS A 95 3.52 2.32 -8.48
C LYS A 95 3.74 3.81 -8.47
N ILE A 96 3.32 4.47 -7.39
CA ILE A 96 3.49 5.91 -7.20
C ILE A 96 4.23 6.10 -5.87
N LEU A 97 5.35 6.81 -5.94
CA LEU A 97 6.14 7.18 -4.78
C LEU A 97 6.05 8.69 -4.61
N SER A 98 5.71 9.13 -3.41
CA SER A 98 5.73 10.53 -2.99
C SER A 98 6.80 10.68 -1.92
N GLY A 99 7.55 11.79 -1.95
CA GLY A 99 8.56 12.09 -0.95
C GLY A 99 9.54 13.15 -1.43
N ASP A 100 10.45 13.51 -0.53
CA ASP A 100 11.47 14.53 -0.75
C ASP A 100 12.83 13.97 -0.32
N ASP A 101 13.78 13.92 -1.26
CA ASP A 101 15.12 13.37 -1.03
C ASP A 101 16.01 14.26 -0.16
N MET A 102 15.63 15.53 0.00
CA MET A 102 16.29 16.48 0.89
C MET A 102 15.74 16.44 2.33
N GLN A 103 14.62 15.75 2.57
CA GLN A 103 14.06 15.57 3.91
C GLN A 103 14.70 14.39 4.67
N MET A 104 14.11 14.04 5.83
CA MET A 104 14.63 12.98 6.69
C MET A 104 14.76 11.65 5.94
N GLN A 105 15.92 11.00 6.12
CA GLN A 105 16.19 9.66 5.62
C GLN A 105 15.78 8.59 6.62
N PRO A 106 15.61 7.33 6.20
CA PRO A 106 15.29 6.26 7.11
C PRO A 106 16.45 6.08 8.10
N TYR A 107 16.12 5.78 9.36
CA TYR A 107 17.14 5.47 10.35
C TYR A 107 17.84 4.14 9.99
N THR A 108 19.16 4.19 9.77
CA THR A 108 19.99 2.99 9.54
C THR A 108 20.98 2.81 10.69
N PRO A 109 20.82 1.78 11.54
CA PRO A 109 21.75 1.46 12.63
C PRO A 109 23.18 1.28 12.10
N PHE A 110 24.16 1.80 12.84
CA PHE A 110 25.57 1.84 12.43
C PHE A 110 26.16 0.44 12.14
N VAL A 111 25.65 -0.61 12.80
CA VAL A 111 26.07 -2.00 12.61
C VAL A 111 25.75 -2.51 11.20
N ALA A 112 24.68 -2.03 10.56
CA ALA A 112 24.26 -2.47 9.23
C ALA A 112 25.15 -1.89 8.10
N ARG A 113 25.90 -0.80 8.36
CA ARG A 113 26.78 -0.18 7.35
C ARG A 113 28.09 -0.94 7.14
N LYS A 114 28.55 -1.69 8.13
CA LYS A 114 29.83 -2.43 8.06
C LYS A 114 29.78 -3.68 7.16
N ILE A 115 28.59 -4.10 6.74
CA ILE A 115 28.36 -5.43 6.15
C ILE A 115 28.16 -5.37 4.63
N ASN A 116 27.85 -4.21 4.03
CA ASN A 116 27.39 -4.14 2.65
C ASN A 116 28.26 -3.24 1.75
N GLU A 117 29.29 -3.82 1.15
CA GLU A 117 29.99 -3.28 -0.04
C GLU A 117 29.22 -3.53 -1.36
N THR A 118 27.94 -3.89 -1.28
CA THR A 118 27.07 -4.16 -2.43
C THR A 118 26.37 -2.88 -2.92
N VAL A 119 25.99 -2.84 -4.20
CA VAL A 119 25.21 -1.73 -4.80
C VAL A 119 23.96 -1.39 -3.97
N LEU A 120 23.33 -2.39 -3.35
CA LEU A 120 22.19 -2.21 -2.46
C LEU A 120 22.52 -1.41 -1.19
N GLY A 121 23.74 -1.56 -0.65
CA GLY A 121 24.20 -0.83 0.54
C GLY A 121 24.39 0.67 0.32
N SER A 122 24.46 1.12 -0.95
CA SER A 122 24.49 2.54 -1.30
C SER A 122 23.09 3.20 -1.32
N ILE A 123 22.03 2.39 -1.33
CA ILE A 123 20.66 2.88 -1.38
C ILE A 123 20.24 3.36 0.01
N ARG A 124 19.91 4.64 0.10
CA ARG A 124 19.52 5.28 1.36
C ARG A 124 18.03 5.12 1.68
N SER A 125 17.19 5.08 0.66
CA SER A 125 15.74 5.01 0.79
C SER A 125 15.10 4.42 -0.45
N LEU A 126 13.81 4.07 -0.34
CA LEU A 126 12.99 3.63 -1.45
C LEU A 126 12.88 4.71 -2.55
N LEU A 127 12.76 5.97 -2.16
CA LEU A 127 12.75 7.08 -3.13
C LEU A 127 14.08 7.20 -3.86
N HIS A 128 15.21 7.11 -3.14
CA HIS A 128 16.55 7.14 -3.76
C HIS A 128 16.75 5.96 -4.73
N TYR A 129 16.27 4.78 -4.36
CA TYR A 129 16.27 3.62 -5.26
C TYR A 129 15.52 3.89 -6.56
N ALA A 130 14.30 4.42 -6.46
CA ALA A 130 13.48 4.74 -7.63
C ALA A 130 14.13 5.80 -8.54
N ILE A 131 14.74 6.83 -7.96
CA ILE A 131 15.49 7.86 -8.71
C ILE A 131 16.71 7.24 -9.40
N SER A 132 17.44 6.34 -8.71
CA SER A 132 18.63 5.67 -9.28
C SER A 132 18.31 4.78 -10.48
N LEU A 133 17.08 4.26 -10.55
CA LEU A 133 16.59 3.48 -11.69
C LEU A 133 16.17 4.35 -12.89
N GLY A 134 16.21 5.68 -12.77
CA GLY A 134 15.78 6.58 -13.83
C GLY A 134 14.27 6.61 -14.06
N ILE A 135 13.47 6.30 -13.03
CA ILE A 135 12.01 6.30 -13.11
C ILE A 135 11.50 7.72 -13.38
N TYR A 136 10.38 7.83 -14.12
CA TYR A 136 9.69 9.08 -14.40
C TYR A 136 9.41 9.87 -13.10
N LYS A 137 9.82 11.14 -13.07
CA LYS A 137 9.71 12.03 -11.91
C LYS A 137 8.86 13.25 -12.25
N VAL A 138 7.92 13.57 -11.37
CA VAL A 138 7.18 14.84 -11.39
C VAL A 138 7.64 15.66 -10.18
N PHE A 139 8.15 16.85 -10.42
CA PHE A 139 8.57 17.78 -9.36
C PHE A 139 7.46 18.79 -9.09
N LEU A 140 7.01 18.87 -7.83
CA LEU A 140 6.03 19.86 -7.39
C LEU A 140 6.76 21.13 -6.95
N ASN A 141 6.72 22.17 -7.78
CA ASN A 141 7.48 23.41 -7.59
C ASN A 141 6.72 24.56 -6.90
N LYS A 142 5.49 24.30 -6.41
CA LYS A 142 4.68 25.29 -5.71
C LYS A 142 4.45 24.87 -4.27
N ASN A 143 4.80 25.76 -3.34
CA ASN A 143 4.50 25.61 -1.92
C ASN A 143 3.22 26.39 -1.60
N TYR A 144 2.25 25.72 -0.96
CA TYR A 144 0.99 26.34 -0.51
C TYR A 144 0.86 26.38 1.02
N ARG A 145 1.86 25.88 1.76
CA ARG A 145 1.84 25.76 3.22
C ARG A 145 2.41 27.00 3.91
N SER A 146 3.47 27.58 3.35
CA SER A 146 4.13 28.75 3.92
C SER A 146 3.55 30.05 3.38
N LYS A 147 3.37 31.04 4.25
CA LYS A 147 3.04 32.43 3.87
C LYS A 147 4.33 33.16 3.47
N TRP A 148 4.94 32.79 2.35
CA TRP A 148 5.99 33.58 1.73
C TRP A 148 5.77 33.56 0.23
#